data_AF-A0A7X6P6K3-F1
#
_entry.id   AF-A0A7X6P6K3-F1
#
_cell.length_a   1.000
_cell.length_b   1.000
_cell.length_c   1.000
_cell.angle_alpha   90.00
_cell.angle_beta   90.00
_cell.angle_gamma   90.00
#
_symmetry.space_group_name_H-M   'P 1'
#
loop_
_entity.id
_entity.type
_entity.pdbx_description
1 polymer ?
#
loop_
_entity_poly.entity_id
_entity_poly.type
_entity_poly.pdbx_seq_one_letter_code
_entity_poly.pdbx_strand_id
1 'polypeptide(L)'
;EYDDVMNIQRNLIYRQRREVLEGHDLHPYYQRIIPATMETILADFISGSDSTSEWDLEALSTRIMDLFGPLPSLESFLRKREPESGLLLQDLLIQDALERLEARAMELGSMETLGVAERVILLQAVDSHWMDHIDLMDDLRDSIGMRGYAQHDPVVEYKREGFEMFEAMNEAIQMDAVRMIMRARLTGEEKQTSRHEPKRF
;
A
#
# COMPACT_ATOMS: atom_id res chain seq x y z
N GLU A 1 -7.37 13.98 -26.07
CA GLU A 1 -7.14 14.71 -24.80
C GLU A 1 -7.50 13.90 -23.57
N TYR A 2 -8.76 13.48 -23.37
CA TYR A 2 -9.13 12.55 -22.28
C TYR A 2 -8.34 11.23 -22.35
N ASP A 3 -8.30 10.62 -23.53
CA ASP A 3 -7.54 9.39 -23.78
C ASP A 3 -6.03 9.57 -23.57
N ASP A 4 -5.50 10.78 -23.77
CA ASP A 4 -4.07 11.06 -23.59
C ASP A 4 -3.69 10.96 -22.11
N VAL A 5 -4.55 11.43 -21.21
CA VAL A 5 -4.37 11.29 -19.76
C VAL A 5 -4.33 9.81 -19.37
N MET A 6 -5.32 9.03 -19.83
CA MET A 6 -5.39 7.60 -19.55
C MET A 6 -4.19 6.84 -20.13
N ASN A 7 -3.73 7.21 -21.32
CA ASN A 7 -2.55 6.60 -21.94
C ASN A 7 -1.27 6.90 -21.16
N ILE A 8 -1.10 8.12 -20.65
CA ILE A 8 0.05 8.48 -19.81
C ILE A 8 0.07 7.63 -18.54
N GLN A 9 -1.05 7.55 -17.82
CA GLN A 9 -1.15 6.77 -16.58
C GLN A 9 -0.95 5.27 -16.85
N ARG A 10 -1.58 4.72 -17.89
CA ARG A 10 -1.40 3.31 -18.30
C ARG A 10 0.05 2.98 -18.61
N ASN A 11 0.72 3.84 -19.39
CA ASN A 11 2.12 3.63 -19.75
C ASN A 11 3.03 3.68 -18.52
N LEU A 12 2.72 4.52 -17.54
CA LEU A 12 3.45 4.57 -16.28
C LEU A 12 3.27 3.29 -15.47
N ILE A 13 2.03 2.83 -15.26
CA ILE A 13 1.72 1.60 -14.53
C ILE A 13 2.36 0.38 -15.20
N TYR A 14 2.27 0.26 -16.52
CA TYR A 14 2.88 -0.85 -17.25
C TYR A 14 4.41 -0.82 -17.22
N ARG A 15 5.02 0.35 -17.09
CA ARG A 15 6.46 0.47 -16.87
C ARG A 15 6.83 -0.02 -15.48
N GLN A 16 6.16 0.48 -14.44
CA GLN A 16 6.41 0.05 -13.06
C GLN A 16 6.18 -1.46 -12.88
N ARG A 17 5.10 -2.00 -13.45
CA ARG A 17 4.82 -3.44 -13.46
C ARG A 17 5.95 -4.26 -14.11
N ARG A 18 6.52 -3.73 -15.19
CA ARG A 18 7.66 -4.38 -15.87
C ARG A 18 8.92 -4.34 -15.01
N GLU A 19 9.24 -3.20 -14.39
CA GLU A 19 10.38 -3.07 -13.47
C GLU A 19 10.27 -4.08 -12.31
N VAL A 20 9.07 -4.27 -11.77
CA VAL A 20 8.78 -5.28 -10.74
C VAL A 20 9.04 -6.72 -11.24
N LEU A 21 8.71 -7.02 -12.51
CA LEU A 21 8.92 -8.33 -13.14
C LEU A 21 10.36 -8.59 -13.58
N GLU A 22 11.14 -7.55 -13.86
CA GLU A 22 12.54 -7.64 -14.31
C GLU A 22 13.51 -8.11 -13.21
N GLY A 23 12.99 -8.39 -12.01
CA GLY A 23 13.74 -9.03 -10.92
C GLY A 23 14.55 -8.04 -10.09
N HIS A 24 14.21 -6.75 -10.13
CA HIS A 24 14.75 -5.78 -9.19
C HIS A 24 14.43 -6.18 -7.75
N ASP A 25 15.34 -5.85 -6.85
CA ASP A 25 15.13 -5.96 -5.41
C ASP A 25 14.11 -4.91 -4.98
N LEU A 26 12.95 -5.36 -4.49
CA LEU A 26 11.86 -4.51 -4.04
C LEU A 26 11.94 -4.21 -2.55
N HIS A 27 12.87 -4.83 -1.84
CA HIS A 27 13.00 -4.64 -0.43
C HIS A 27 13.27 -3.17 -0.04
N PRO A 28 14.16 -2.42 -0.74
CA PRO A 28 14.32 -0.98 -0.50
C PRO A 28 13.06 -0.16 -0.81
N TYR A 29 12.21 -0.63 -1.72
CA TYR A 29 10.92 0.00 -1.98
C TYR A 29 9.99 -0.17 -0.78
N TYR A 30 9.89 -1.37 -0.21
CA TYR A 30 9.12 -1.64 1.01
C TYR A 30 9.64 -0.85 2.22
N GLN A 31 10.96 -0.80 2.42
CA GLN A 31 11.59 0.01 3.47
C GLN A 31 11.27 1.51 3.36
N ARG A 32 10.92 2.01 2.18
CA ARG A 32 10.50 3.41 1.96
C ARG A 32 9.00 3.63 2.15
N ILE A 33 8.16 2.72 1.66
CA ILE A 33 6.70 2.91 1.73
C ILE A 33 6.12 2.60 3.12
N ILE A 34 6.79 1.78 3.93
CA ILE A 34 6.35 1.47 5.30
C ILE A 34 6.35 2.73 6.19
N PRO A 35 7.45 3.51 6.29
CA PRO A 35 7.44 4.78 7.02
C PRO A 35 6.37 5.73 6.50
N ALA A 36 6.30 5.94 5.18
CA ALA A 36 5.32 6.84 4.57
C ALA A 36 3.87 6.42 4.89
N THR A 37 3.59 5.12 4.89
CA THR A 37 2.26 4.60 5.24
C THR A 37 1.94 4.86 6.72
N MET A 38 2.90 4.66 7.63
CA MET A 38 2.72 4.96 9.06
C MET A 38 2.51 6.47 9.28
N GLU A 39 3.28 7.31 8.58
CA GLU A 39 3.15 8.77 8.62
C GLU A 39 1.74 9.21 8.20
N THR A 40 1.25 8.72 7.07
CA THR A 40 -0.11 9.03 6.58
C THR A 40 -1.19 8.64 7.58
N ILE A 41 -1.08 7.47 8.22
CA ILE A 41 -2.08 7.01 9.21
C ILE A 41 -2.09 7.90 10.45
N LEU A 42 -0.90 8.28 10.93
CA LEU A 42 -0.74 9.07 12.15
C LEU A 42 -0.94 10.57 11.93
N ALA A 43 -0.86 11.05 10.69
CA ALA A 43 -1.08 12.45 10.36
C ALA A 43 -2.43 12.97 10.88
N ASP A 44 -3.51 12.19 10.71
CA ASP A 44 -4.84 12.54 11.20
C ASP A 44 -4.84 12.78 12.72
N PHE A 45 -4.18 11.91 13.48
CA PHE A 45 -4.12 11.99 14.94
C PHE A 45 -3.25 13.15 15.43
N ILE A 46 -2.07 13.32 14.80
CA ILE A 46 -1.10 14.36 15.16
C ILE A 46 -1.62 15.75 14.78
N SER A 47 -2.37 15.88 13.69
CA SER A 47 -2.88 17.17 13.20
C SER A 47 -3.78 17.89 14.21
N GLY A 48 -4.52 17.14 15.03
CA GLY A 48 -5.35 17.68 16.09
C GLY A 48 -4.54 18.14 17.30
N SER A 49 -3.54 17.36 17.69
CA SER A 49 -2.59 17.65 18.76
C SER A 49 -1.43 16.66 18.72
N ASP A 50 -0.20 17.14 18.94
CA ASP A 50 0.96 16.26 19.15
C ASP A 50 0.83 15.46 20.46
N SER A 51 0.08 15.95 21.45
CA SER A 51 -0.15 15.18 22.67
C SER A 51 -1.15 14.05 22.40
N THR A 52 -0.77 12.82 22.73
CA THR A 52 -1.64 11.64 22.56
C THR A 52 -2.83 11.60 23.53
N SER A 53 -2.95 12.57 24.45
CA SER A 53 -4.00 12.63 25.48
C SER A 53 -5.43 12.63 24.95
N GLU A 54 -5.66 13.20 23.76
CA GLU A 54 -6.98 13.35 23.16
C GLU A 54 -7.20 12.37 22.00
N TRP A 55 -6.23 11.49 21.72
CA TRP A 55 -6.32 10.55 20.62
C TRP A 55 -7.35 9.47 20.91
N ASP A 56 -8.10 9.09 19.87
CA ASP A 56 -8.91 7.87 19.90
C ASP A 56 -7.97 6.65 19.81
N LEU A 57 -7.58 6.12 20.98
CA LEU A 57 -6.66 5.00 21.08
C LEU A 57 -7.23 3.69 20.51
N GLU A 58 -8.55 3.54 20.47
CA GLU A 58 -9.20 2.37 19.89
C GLU A 58 -9.13 2.43 18.36
N ALA A 59 -9.44 3.59 17.78
CA ALA A 59 -9.28 3.82 16.35
C ALA A 59 -7.81 3.69 15.90
N LEU A 60 -6.88 4.27 16.66
CA LEU A 60 -5.44 4.15 16.42
C LEU A 60 -4.99 2.69 16.41
N SER A 61 -5.28 1.97 17.49
CA SER A 61 -4.89 0.56 17.65
C SER A 61 -5.47 -0.27 16.51
N THR A 62 -6.74 -0.08 16.17
CA THR A 62 -7.39 -0.81 15.08
C THR A 62 -6.71 -0.56 13.74
N ARG A 63 -6.42 0.71 13.40
CA ARG A 63 -5.76 1.06 12.13
C ARG A 63 -4.35 0.47 12.03
N ILE A 64 -3.53 0.62 13.07
CA ILE A 64 -2.15 0.09 13.05
C ILE A 64 -2.17 -1.44 13.02
N MET A 65 -3.01 -2.09 13.83
CA MET A 65 -3.11 -3.54 13.88
C MET A 65 -3.60 -4.15 12.55
N ASP A 66 -4.49 -3.47 11.82
CA ASP A 66 -4.95 -3.96 10.52
C ASP A 66 -3.82 -3.99 9.48
N LEU A 67 -2.99 -2.94 9.46
CA LEU A 67 -1.95 -2.74 8.45
C LEU A 67 -0.63 -3.42 8.82
N PHE A 68 -0.16 -3.24 10.04
CA PHE A 68 1.16 -3.70 10.47
C PHE A 68 1.10 -4.94 11.36
N GLY A 69 -0.07 -5.28 11.91
CA GLY A 69 -0.17 -6.29 12.96
C GLY A 69 0.39 -5.79 14.29
N PRO A 70 0.70 -6.69 15.24
CA PRO A 70 1.20 -6.30 16.55
C PRO A 70 2.59 -5.67 16.47
N LEU A 71 2.74 -4.49 17.08
CA LEU A 71 3.99 -3.77 17.23
C LEU A 71 4.30 -3.55 18.73
N PRO A 72 5.51 -3.85 19.22
CA PRO A 72 5.87 -3.73 20.64
C PRO A 72 5.61 -2.35 21.24
N SER A 73 5.92 -1.28 20.51
CA SER A 73 5.75 0.11 20.96
C SER A 73 4.28 0.48 21.08
N LEU A 74 3.42 0.00 20.16
CA LEU A 74 1.97 0.15 20.28
C LEU A 74 1.44 -0.53 21.54
N GLU A 75 1.82 -1.79 21.78
CA GLU A 75 1.38 -2.54 22.95
C GLU A 75 1.82 -1.87 24.26
N SER A 76 3.08 -1.42 24.30
CA SER A 76 3.65 -0.68 25.43
C SER A 76 2.89 0.62 25.69
N PHE A 77 2.62 1.40 24.65
CA PHE A 77 1.88 2.66 24.74
C PHE A 77 0.46 2.43 25.29
N LEU A 78 -0.30 1.50 24.68
CA LEU A 78 -1.67 1.18 25.08
C LEU A 78 -1.76 0.62 26.51
N ARG A 79 -0.69 -0.03 26.99
CA ARG A 79 -0.60 -0.54 28.37
C ARG A 79 -0.30 0.57 29.38
N LYS A 80 0.61 1.50 29.06
CA LYS A 80 0.98 2.61 29.96
C LYS A 80 -0.18 3.59 30.15
N ARG A 81 -0.91 3.92 29.06
CA ARG A 81 -2.01 4.91 29.05
C ARG A 81 -1.60 6.28 29.59
N GLU A 82 -0.36 6.68 29.35
CA GLU A 82 0.17 7.99 29.70
C GLU A 82 0.28 8.84 28.42
N PRO A 83 -0.06 10.14 28.46
CA PRO A 83 0.17 11.02 27.32
C PRO A 83 1.66 11.11 26.98
N GLU A 84 1.96 11.04 25.69
CA GLU A 84 3.29 11.23 25.13
C GLU A 84 3.22 12.04 23.83
N SER A 85 4.37 12.32 23.22
CA SER A 85 4.41 12.99 21.92
C SER A 85 4.06 12.01 20.81
N GLY A 86 3.12 12.40 19.96
CA GLY A 86 2.66 11.64 18.81
C GLY A 86 3.75 11.45 17.77
N LEU A 87 4.61 12.45 17.58
CA LEU A 87 5.82 12.33 16.74
C LEU A 87 6.81 11.29 17.29
N LEU A 88 7.04 11.27 18.61
CA LEU A 88 7.90 10.24 19.20
C LEU A 88 7.30 8.84 19.06
N LEU A 89 5.99 8.71 19.26
CA LEU A 89 5.29 7.45 19.05
C LEU A 89 5.36 7.01 17.58
N GLN A 90 5.22 7.93 16.63
CA GLN A 90 5.37 7.67 15.20
C GLN A 90 6.75 7.08 14.88
N ASP A 91 7.83 7.70 15.34
CA ASP A 91 9.20 7.21 15.10
C ASP A 91 9.40 5.79 15.64
N LEU A 92 8.91 5.52 16.85
CA LEU A 92 8.98 4.19 17.48
C LEU A 92 8.19 3.13 16.68
N LEU A 93 6.99 3.49 16.21
CA LEU A 93 6.16 2.58 15.41
C LEU A 93 6.75 2.31 14.03
N ILE A 94 7.38 3.31 13.40
CA ILE A 94 8.12 3.15 12.14
C ILE A 94 9.28 2.18 12.34
N GLN A 95 10.05 2.34 13.41
CA GLN A 95 11.15 1.44 13.73
C GLN A 95 10.66 0.00 13.91
N ASP A 96 9.63 -0.21 14.74
CA ASP A 96 9.04 -1.53 14.94
C ASP A 96 8.53 -2.16 13.62
N ALA A 97 7.91 -1.36 12.75
CA ALA A 97 7.40 -1.84 11.47
C ALA A 97 8.53 -2.27 10.52
N LEU A 98 9.65 -1.55 10.50
CA LEU A 98 10.83 -1.93 9.73
C LEU A 98 11.50 -3.19 10.30
N GLU A 99 11.68 -3.27 11.62
CA GLU A 99 12.21 -4.47 12.28
C GLU A 99 11.31 -5.69 12.03
N ARG A 100 9.99 -5.48 12.01
CA ARG A 100 9.02 -6.51 11.65
C ARG A 100 9.23 -6.96 10.21
N LEU A 101 9.38 -6.05 9.24
CA LEU A 101 9.66 -6.41 7.85
C LEU A 101 10.88 -7.34 7.75
N GLU A 102 11.98 -7.01 8.42
CA GLU A 102 13.17 -7.86 8.45
C GLU A 102 12.89 -9.24 9.06
N ALA A 103 12.12 -9.28 10.15
CA ALA A 103 11.70 -10.54 10.77
C ALA A 103 10.82 -11.40 9.83
N ARG A 104 10.09 -10.80 8.89
CA ARG A 104 9.29 -11.54 7.88
C ARG A 104 10.14 -12.48 7.05
N ALA A 105 11.40 -12.14 6.76
CA ALA A 105 12.29 -13.05 6.03
C ALA A 105 12.48 -14.38 6.78
N MET A 106 12.59 -14.33 8.12
CA MET A 106 12.70 -15.53 8.95
C MET A 106 11.38 -16.30 9.01
N GLU A 107 10.25 -15.58 9.16
CA GLU A 107 8.92 -16.19 9.20
C GLU A 107 8.51 -16.85 7.87
N LEU A 108 8.97 -16.30 6.75
CA LEU A 108 8.79 -16.84 5.39
C LEU A 108 9.90 -17.83 4.99
N GLY A 109 10.90 -18.05 5.84
CA GLY A 109 11.94 -19.06 5.69
C GLY A 109 13.21 -18.59 4.96
N SER A 110 13.17 -17.52 4.18
CA SER A 110 14.36 -16.89 3.60
C SER A 110 14.09 -15.49 3.06
N MET A 111 15.17 -14.72 2.83
CA MET A 111 15.12 -13.43 2.13
C MET A 111 14.65 -13.58 0.67
N GLU A 112 15.00 -14.71 0.03
CA GLU A 112 14.54 -15.02 -1.33
C GLU A 112 13.03 -15.19 -1.37
N THR A 113 12.45 -15.94 -0.42
CA THR A 113 11.00 -16.11 -0.32
C THR A 113 10.30 -14.79 -0.01
N LEU A 114 10.89 -13.95 0.84
CA LEU A 114 10.37 -12.60 1.09
C LEU A 114 10.35 -11.77 -0.20
N GLY A 115 11.45 -11.74 -0.96
CA GLY A 115 11.51 -11.00 -2.23
C GLY A 115 10.56 -11.53 -3.32
N VAL A 116 10.23 -12.83 -3.30
CA VAL A 116 9.15 -13.39 -4.14
C VAL A 116 7.78 -12.90 -3.65
N ALA A 117 7.54 -12.92 -2.34
CA ALA A 117 6.28 -12.46 -1.76
C ALA A 117 6.04 -10.96 -2.01
N GLU A 118 7.04 -10.11 -1.76
CA GLU A 118 7.02 -8.67 -2.06
C GLU A 118 6.59 -8.39 -3.51
N ARG A 119 7.16 -9.11 -4.47
CA ARG A 119 6.82 -8.97 -5.89
C ARG A 119 5.39 -9.39 -6.19
N VAL A 120 4.99 -10.57 -5.73
CA VAL A 120 3.64 -11.10 -5.98
C VAL A 120 2.58 -10.18 -5.38
N ILE A 121 2.80 -9.71 -4.15
CA ILE A 121 1.90 -8.82 -3.43
C ILE A 121 1.78 -7.47 -4.15
N LEU A 122 2.91 -6.84 -4.51
CA LEU A 122 2.87 -5.54 -5.18
C LEU A 122 2.18 -5.64 -6.55
N LEU A 123 2.45 -6.69 -7.33
CA LEU A 123 1.77 -6.90 -8.62
C LEU A 123 0.26 -7.09 -8.43
N GLN A 124 -0.16 -7.87 -7.44
CA GLN A 124 -1.57 -8.07 -7.15
C GLN A 124 -2.26 -6.78 -6.73
N ALA A 125 -1.63 -5.98 -5.87
CA ALA A 125 -2.16 -4.69 -5.43
C ALA A 125 -2.30 -3.71 -6.62
N VAL A 126 -1.27 -3.60 -7.45
CA VAL A 126 -1.29 -2.76 -8.66
C VAL A 126 -2.39 -3.21 -9.63
N ASP A 127 -2.47 -4.51 -9.93
CA ASP A 127 -3.43 -5.04 -10.90
C ASP A 127 -4.88 -4.83 -10.41
N SER A 128 -5.14 -4.95 -9.10
CA SER A 128 -6.47 -4.70 -8.51
C SER A 128 -6.85 -3.22 -8.58
N HIS A 129 -6.03 -2.34 -8.00
CA HIS A 129 -6.35 -0.91 -7.91
C HIS A 129 -6.36 -0.20 -9.26
N TRP A 130 -5.54 -0.64 -10.22
CA TRP A 130 -5.55 -0.08 -11.56
C TRP A 130 -6.84 -0.37 -12.32
N MET A 131 -7.44 -1.56 -12.13
CA MET A 131 -8.73 -1.88 -12.73
C MET A 131 -9.84 -1.00 -12.16
N ASP A 132 -9.89 -0.86 -10.83
CA ASP A 132 -10.86 0.04 -10.17
C ASP A 132 -10.68 1.49 -10.64
N HIS A 133 -9.43 1.95 -10.81
CA HIS A 133 -9.14 3.29 -11.30
C HIS A 133 -9.60 3.52 -12.74
N ILE A 134 -9.48 2.54 -13.64
CA ILE A 134 -10.02 2.66 -15.00
C ILE A 134 -11.52 2.92 -14.97
N ASP A 135 -12.26 2.13 -14.17
CA ASP A 135 -13.70 2.25 -14.04
C ASP A 135 -14.08 3.63 -13.48
N LEU A 136 -13.38 4.07 -12.43
CA LEU A 136 -13.59 5.40 -11.84
C LEU A 136 -13.28 6.55 -12.82
N MET A 137 -12.27 6.40 -13.69
CA MET A 137 -11.93 7.39 -14.71
C MET A 137 -12.97 7.45 -15.84
N ASP A 138 -13.57 6.32 -16.20
CA ASP A 138 -14.69 6.27 -17.13
C ASP A 138 -15.93 6.97 -16.54
N ASP A 139 -16.25 6.71 -15.27
CA ASP A 139 -17.33 7.41 -14.55
C ASP A 139 -17.07 8.92 -14.43
N LEU A 140 -15.82 9.31 -14.16
CA LEU A 140 -15.40 10.71 -14.08
C LEU A 140 -15.67 11.43 -15.41
N ARG A 141 -15.29 10.80 -16.54
CA ARG A 141 -15.52 11.36 -17.89
C ARG A 141 -17.00 11.63 -18.12
N ASP A 142 -17.86 10.69 -17.77
CA ASP A 142 -19.32 10.82 -17.96
C ASP A 142 -19.90 11.91 -17.04
N SER A 143 -19.46 11.96 -15.78
CA SER A 143 -19.88 12.98 -14.80
C SER A 143 -19.54 14.40 -15.27
N ILE A 144 -18.34 14.61 -15.83
CA ILE A 144 -17.88 15.91 -16.33
C ILE A 144 -18.69 16.32 -17.55
N GLY A 145 -19.02 15.37 -18.43
CA GLY A 145 -19.90 15.61 -19.57
C GLY A 145 -21.31 16.08 -19.16
N MET A 146 -21.85 15.54 -18.06
CA MET A 146 -23.15 15.96 -17.53
C MET A 146 -23.12 17.30 -16.80
N ARG A 147 -21.98 17.67 -16.20
CA ARG A 147 -21.84 18.89 -15.38
C ARG A 147 -21.97 20.21 -16.15
N GLY A 148 -22.04 20.20 -17.48
CA GLY A 148 -22.47 21.35 -18.28
C GLY A 148 -21.74 22.66 -17.93
N TYR A 149 -20.41 22.59 -17.79
CA TYR A 149 -19.60 23.71 -17.32
C TYR A 149 -19.68 24.91 -18.28
N ALA A 150 -20.38 25.98 -17.86
CA ALA A 150 -20.41 27.25 -18.59
C ALA A 150 -19.19 28.15 -18.31
N GLN A 151 -18.31 27.78 -17.36
CA GLN A 151 -17.19 28.62 -16.92
C GLN A 151 -15.82 27.92 -16.82
N HIS A 152 -15.74 26.58 -16.87
CA HIS A 152 -14.49 25.82 -16.78
C HIS A 152 -14.37 24.82 -17.92
N ASP A 153 -13.15 24.61 -18.42
CA ASP A 153 -12.88 23.65 -19.49
C ASP A 153 -12.99 22.20 -18.94
N PRO A 154 -13.93 21.39 -19.47
CA PRO A 154 -14.11 19.99 -19.05
C PRO A 154 -12.82 19.16 -19.05
N VAL A 155 -11.92 19.39 -20.02
CA VAL A 155 -10.66 18.64 -20.13
C VAL A 155 -9.72 18.99 -18.98
N VAL A 156 -9.71 20.25 -18.55
CA VAL A 156 -8.86 20.73 -17.45
C VAL A 156 -9.32 20.12 -16.13
N GLU A 157 -10.63 20.11 -15.87
CA GLU A 157 -11.17 19.46 -14.66
C GLU A 157 -10.91 17.95 -14.65
N TYR A 158 -11.06 17.28 -15.79
CA TYR A 158 -10.75 15.84 -15.90
C TYR A 158 -9.29 15.54 -15.60
N LYS A 159 -8.36 16.37 -16.09
CA LYS A 159 -6.93 16.23 -15.78
C LYS A 159 -6.65 16.43 -14.30
N ARG A 160 -7.31 17.39 -13.66
CA ARG A 160 -7.13 17.70 -12.23
C ARG A 160 -7.70 16.58 -11.34
N GLU A 161 -9.00 16.29 -11.47
CA GLU A 161 -9.67 15.25 -10.69
C GLU A 161 -9.04 13.87 -10.97
N GLY A 162 -8.71 13.57 -12.22
CA GLY A 162 -8.06 12.31 -12.59
C GLY A 162 -6.62 12.15 -12.09
N PHE A 163 -5.92 13.26 -11.81
CA PHE A 163 -4.61 13.22 -11.14
C PHE A 163 -4.76 12.93 -9.64
N GLU A 164 -5.69 13.61 -8.97
CA GLU A 164 -6.02 13.36 -7.56
C GLU A 164 -6.42 11.88 -7.34
N MET A 165 -7.22 11.33 -8.24
CA MET A 165 -7.61 9.91 -8.20
C MET A 165 -6.42 8.97 -8.45
N PHE A 166 -5.49 9.34 -9.32
CA PHE A 166 -4.28 8.55 -9.57
C PHE A 166 -3.32 8.54 -8.36
N GLU A 167 -3.19 9.67 -7.66
CA GLU A 167 -2.43 9.74 -6.39
C GLU A 167 -3.08 8.86 -5.33
N ALA A 168 -4.40 8.98 -5.14
CA ALA A 168 -5.15 8.14 -4.20
C ALA A 168 -5.03 6.64 -4.51
N MET A 169 -5.05 6.26 -5.79
CA MET A 169 -4.80 4.88 -6.22
C MET A 169 -3.40 4.41 -5.83
N ASN A 170 -2.36 5.23 -6.04
CA ASN A 170 -0.99 4.87 -5.68
C ASN A 170 -0.81 4.72 -4.17
N GLU A 171 -1.45 5.57 -3.37
CA GLU A 171 -1.46 5.42 -1.90
C GLU A 171 -2.16 4.14 -1.48
N ALA A 172 -3.31 3.82 -2.08
CA ALA A 172 -4.04 2.58 -1.80
C ALA A 172 -3.21 1.33 -2.13
N ILE A 173 -2.50 1.33 -3.27
CA ILE A 173 -1.56 0.26 -3.65
C ILE A 173 -0.49 0.07 -2.57
N GLN A 174 0.12 1.16 -2.09
CA GLN A 174 1.16 1.09 -1.07
C GLN A 174 0.62 0.56 0.26
N MET A 175 -0.53 1.06 0.70
CA MET A 175 -1.17 0.62 1.94
C MET A 175 -1.52 -0.88 1.88
N ASP A 176 -2.09 -1.35 0.77
CA ASP A 176 -2.47 -2.75 0.64
C ASP A 176 -1.25 -3.67 0.50
N ALA A 177 -0.22 -3.24 -0.24
CA ALA A 177 1.05 -3.95 -0.31
C ALA A 177 1.70 -4.10 1.07
N VAL A 178 1.71 -3.03 1.88
CA VAL A 178 2.19 -3.05 3.27
C VAL A 178 1.34 -3.99 4.12
N ARG A 179 0.02 -3.87 4.06
CA ARG A 179 -0.92 -4.75 4.78
C ARG A 179 -0.64 -6.22 4.52
N MET A 180 -0.55 -6.57 3.25
CA MET A 180 -0.36 -7.94 2.80
C MET A 180 1.01 -8.49 3.21
N ILE A 181 2.10 -7.73 3.03
CA ILE A 181 3.44 -8.23 3.36
C ILE A 181 3.63 -8.45 4.87
N MET A 182 3.07 -7.55 5.68
CA MET A 182 3.13 -7.61 7.15
C MET A 182 2.33 -8.77 7.74
N ARG A 183 1.32 -9.25 7.01
CA ARG A 183 0.40 -10.31 7.45
C ARG A 183 0.53 -11.61 6.68
N ALA A 184 1.31 -11.65 5.61
CA ALA A 184 1.46 -12.84 4.78
C ALA A 184 1.87 -14.04 5.65
N ARG A 185 1.21 -15.17 5.47
CA ARG A 185 1.68 -16.43 6.05
C ARG A 185 2.10 -17.31 4.90
N LEU A 186 3.13 -18.11 5.12
CA LEU A 186 3.38 -19.23 4.21
C LEU A 186 2.12 -20.10 4.23
N THR A 187 1.33 -20.01 3.16
CA THR A 187 0.33 -21.03 2.91
C THR A 187 1.13 -22.23 2.46
N GLY A 188 1.25 -23.22 3.33
CA GLY A 188 1.98 -24.44 3.03
C GLY A 188 1.45 -25.06 1.74
N GLU A 189 2.38 -25.52 0.89
CA GLU A 189 2.19 -26.37 -0.28
C GLU A 189 1.82 -25.67 -1.61
N GLU A 190 2.85 -25.29 -2.37
CA GLU A 190 3.06 -25.90 -3.69
C GLU A 190 4.54 -26.28 -3.84
N LYS A 191 4.92 -27.39 -3.19
CA LYS A 191 5.94 -28.23 -3.80
C LYS A 191 5.37 -28.66 -5.14
N GLN A 192 5.85 -28.07 -6.22
CA GLN A 192 5.78 -28.67 -7.56
C GLN A 192 6.48 -30.03 -7.50
N THR A 193 5.73 -31.04 -7.05
CA THR A 193 6.18 -32.41 -6.95
C THR A 193 5.69 -33.11 -8.21
N SER A 194 6.64 -33.56 -9.03
CA SER A 194 6.44 -34.53 -10.11
C SER A 194 5.63 -34.04 -11.32
N ARG A 195 6.31 -33.38 -12.26
CA ARG A 195 5.92 -33.48 -13.67
C ARG A 195 6.09 -34.94 -14.08
N HIS A 196 4.96 -35.65 -14.12
CA HIS A 196 4.81 -37.00 -14.63
C HIS A 196 5.56 -37.14 -15.96
N GLU A 197 6.62 -37.95 -15.99
CA GLU A 197 7.09 -38.53 -17.25
C GLU A 197 6.00 -39.49 -17.74
N PRO A 198 5.52 -39.37 -19.00
CA PRO A 198 4.60 -40.34 -19.54
C PRO A 198 5.35 -41.66 -19.77
N LYS A 199 4.94 -42.71 -19.06
CA LYS A 199 5.31 -44.09 -19.40
C LYS A 199 4.87 -44.37 -20.84
N ARG A 200 5.86 -44.56 -21.71
CA ARG A 200 5.65 -45.17 -23.03
C ARG A 200 5.32 -46.65 -22.81
N PHE A 201 4.14 -47.07 -23.24
CA PHE A 201 3.84 -48.45 -23.62
C PHE A 201 3.78 -48.51 -25.14
#